data_AF-A0AA40EUL2-F1
#
_entry.id   AF-A0AA40EUL2-F1
#
_cell.length_a   1.000
_cell.length_b   1.000
_cell.length_c   1.000
_cell.angle_alpha   90.00
_cell.angle_beta   90.00
_cell.angle_gamma   90.00
#
_symmetry.space_group_name_H-M   'P 1'
#
loop_
_entity.id
_entity.type
_entity.pdbx_description
1 polymer ?
#
loop_
_entity_poly.entity_id
_entity_poly.type
_entity_poly.pdbx_seq_one_letter_code
_entity_poly.pdbx_strand_id
1 'polypeptide(L)'
;MDDDPRFMPLAGGKSLAAASKNSSPSVRWTIRIISKHTPEGRNFFHDHYRPFRLRMLKSAPYAYSSTLERTALHTKQQWDARWAWPNVQHFIALLDAPADITSETETNIISALTLRGPFPTADLTSPVWCQLGVAGCLTYWEVNAVFTDEEYRRMGVASSIMDEVVKLVTAESGGEKTFMRLGVLEGNEEAVALYEKVGFVDKWPDDDGGGWEMVRLLGD
;
A
#
# COMPACT_ATOMS: atom_id res chain seq x y z
N MET A 1 49.33 -45.97 -35.84
CA MET A 1 48.34 -45.61 -34.83
C MET A 1 49.00 -44.61 -33.93
N ASP A 2 48.34 -43.46 -33.78
CA ASP A 2 48.43 -42.50 -32.69
C ASP A 2 49.55 -41.43 -32.65
N ASP A 3 49.03 -40.20 -32.83
CA ASP A 3 49.25 -38.93 -32.12
C ASP A 3 50.40 -37.95 -32.41
N ASP A 4 49.97 -36.67 -32.34
CA ASP A 4 50.68 -35.38 -32.25
C ASP A 4 51.18 -34.77 -33.60
N PRO A 5 51.17 -33.43 -33.85
CA PRO A 5 51.03 -32.36 -32.87
C PRO A 5 50.25 -31.08 -33.25
N ARG A 6 49.84 -30.43 -32.16
CA ARG A 6 49.82 -28.98 -31.91
C ARG A 6 50.71 -28.18 -32.89
N PHE A 7 50.12 -27.34 -33.74
CA PHE A 7 50.56 -25.98 -34.11
C PHE A 7 49.69 -25.40 -35.26
N MET A 8 48.64 -24.69 -34.85
CA MET A 8 47.80 -23.59 -35.43
C MET A 8 48.08 -22.99 -36.84
N PRO A 9 47.10 -22.35 -37.56
CA PRO A 9 46.17 -21.33 -37.01
C PRO A 9 44.70 -21.31 -37.50
N LEU A 10 43.95 -20.43 -36.82
CA LEU A 10 42.49 -20.20 -36.77
C LEU A 10 41.84 -19.69 -38.07
N ALA A 11 40.68 -20.24 -38.44
CA ALA A 11 39.58 -19.48 -39.05
C ALA A 11 38.28 -20.31 -39.14
N GLY A 12 37.17 -19.77 -38.60
CA GLY A 12 35.81 -20.07 -39.05
C GLY A 12 34.99 -21.03 -38.19
N GLY A 13 34.03 -20.51 -37.42
CA GLY A 13 33.07 -21.38 -36.72
C GLY A 13 32.12 -20.69 -35.73
N LYS A 14 31.32 -19.74 -36.24
CA LYS A 14 30.01 -19.27 -35.74
C LYS A 14 29.76 -19.16 -34.22
N SER A 15 29.60 -17.91 -33.80
CA SER A 15 28.77 -17.47 -32.68
C SER A 15 27.46 -18.27 -32.57
N LEU A 16 27.28 -18.96 -31.45
CA LEU A 16 25.97 -19.36 -30.94
C LEU A 16 25.56 -18.32 -29.90
N ALA A 17 25.10 -17.17 -30.40
CA ALA A 17 24.24 -16.30 -29.61
C ALA A 17 22.93 -17.07 -29.37
N ALA A 18 22.80 -17.66 -28.18
CA ALA A 18 21.49 -17.99 -27.65
C ALA A 18 20.78 -16.66 -27.38
N ALA A 19 19.99 -16.22 -28.36
CA ALA A 19 19.02 -15.14 -28.18
C ALA A 19 18.07 -15.55 -27.05
N SER A 20 18.33 -15.05 -25.84
CA SER A 20 17.36 -15.10 -24.75
C SER A 20 16.17 -14.24 -25.16
N LYS A 21 15.06 -14.94 -25.44
CA LYS A 21 13.77 -14.35 -25.79
C LYS A 21 13.33 -13.42 -24.66
N ASN A 22 13.06 -12.15 -25.02
CA ASN A 22 12.16 -11.21 -24.37
C ASN A 22 11.97 -11.35 -22.85
N SER A 23 12.91 -10.83 -22.06
CA SER A 23 12.57 -10.34 -20.73
C SER A 23 11.92 -8.97 -20.90
N SER A 24 10.58 -8.91 -20.87
CA SER A 24 9.87 -7.64 -20.67
C SER A 24 10.50 -6.91 -19.48
N PRO A 25 10.65 -5.57 -19.51
CA PRO A 25 11.14 -4.85 -18.34
C PRO A 25 10.19 -5.16 -17.17
N SER A 26 10.72 -5.82 -16.15
CA SER A 26 9.97 -6.05 -14.91
C SER A 26 9.67 -4.69 -14.30
N VAL A 27 8.40 -4.34 -14.22
CA VAL A 27 7.91 -3.15 -13.51
C VAL A 27 8.45 -3.22 -12.08
N ARG A 28 9.17 -2.19 -11.64
CA ARG A 28 9.69 -2.07 -10.28
C ARG A 28 9.04 -0.88 -9.59
N TRP A 29 8.90 -1.00 -8.28
CA TRP A 29 8.37 0.06 -7.46
C TRP A 29 9.10 0.12 -6.13
N THR A 30 8.97 1.28 -5.51
CA THR A 30 9.59 1.61 -4.25
C THR A 30 8.53 2.10 -3.26
N ILE A 31 8.52 1.54 -2.05
CA ILE A 31 7.59 1.97 -0.99
C ILE A 31 8.20 3.12 -0.19
N ARG A 32 7.39 4.12 0.12
CA ARG A 32 7.76 5.30 0.92
C ARG A 32 6.63 5.68 1.86
N ILE A 33 7.01 6.28 2.99
CA ILE A 33 6.09 7.02 3.86
C ILE A 33 6.29 8.51 3.59
N ILE A 34 5.21 9.26 3.37
CA ILE A 34 5.31 10.71 3.19
C ILE A 34 5.68 11.34 4.53
N SER A 35 6.86 11.95 4.61
CA SER A 35 7.41 12.55 5.83
C SER A 35 6.58 13.73 6.33
N LYS A 36 5.97 13.62 7.51
CA LYS A 36 5.12 14.69 8.07
C LYS A 36 5.88 15.86 8.69
N HIS A 37 7.15 15.66 8.99
CA HIS A 37 7.97 16.61 9.74
C HIS A 37 8.83 17.52 8.85
N THR A 38 8.66 17.44 7.53
CA THR A 38 9.47 18.21 6.58
C THR A 38 8.61 19.01 5.61
N PRO A 39 9.06 20.19 5.17
CA PRO A 39 8.39 20.96 4.12
C PRO A 39 8.19 20.15 2.83
N GLU A 40 9.16 19.30 2.47
CA GLU A 40 9.15 18.48 1.26
C GLU A 40 7.99 17.47 1.29
N GLY A 41 7.75 16.82 2.43
CA GLY A 41 6.64 15.87 2.54
C GLY A 41 5.28 16.56 2.50
N ARG A 42 5.18 17.78 3.05
CA ARG A 42 3.96 18.60 2.92
C ARG A 42 3.70 18.98 1.47
N ASN A 43 4.72 19.47 0.76
CA ASN A 43 4.59 19.81 -0.66
C ASN A 43 4.21 18.57 -1.47
N PHE A 44 4.89 17.43 -1.24
CA PHE A 44 4.57 16.17 -1.89
C PHE A 44 3.12 15.73 -1.66
N PHE A 45 2.61 15.90 -0.43
CA PHE A 45 1.21 15.59 -0.13
C PHE A 45 0.24 16.44 -0.95
N HIS A 46 0.48 17.75 -1.06
CA HIS A 46 -0.39 18.64 -1.83
C HIS A 46 -0.27 18.46 -3.34
N ASP A 47 0.95 18.28 -3.84
CA ASP A 47 1.25 18.32 -5.27
C ASP A 47 1.09 16.95 -5.93
N HIS A 48 1.25 15.85 -5.18
CA HIS A 48 1.19 14.49 -5.74
C HIS A 48 0.14 13.61 -5.06
N TYR A 49 0.13 13.50 -3.73
CA TYR A 49 -0.81 12.60 -3.05
C TYR A 49 -2.26 13.07 -3.17
N ARG A 50 -2.54 14.37 -3.04
CA ARG A 50 -3.90 14.91 -3.21
C ARG A 50 -4.47 14.62 -4.61
N PRO A 51 -3.78 14.92 -5.73
CA PRO A 51 -4.24 14.51 -7.05
C PRO A 51 -4.44 13.00 -7.17
N PHE A 52 -3.52 12.18 -6.64
CA PHE A 52 -3.68 10.73 -6.61
C PHE A 52 -4.95 10.30 -5.87
N ARG A 53 -5.22 10.88 -4.69
CA ARG A 53 -6.44 10.62 -3.92
C ARG A 53 -7.72 10.96 -4.69
N LEU A 54 -7.73 12.06 -5.44
CA LEU A 54 -8.88 12.39 -6.28
C LEU A 54 -9.06 11.35 -7.40
N ARG A 55 -7.98 10.83 -7.98
CA ARG A 55 -8.05 9.72 -8.95
C ARG A 55 -8.57 8.44 -8.30
N MET A 56 -8.12 8.08 -7.10
CA MET A 56 -8.65 6.92 -6.35
C MET A 56 -10.17 6.97 -6.23
N LEU A 57 -10.71 8.12 -5.80
CA LEU A 57 -12.15 8.33 -5.61
C LEU A 57 -12.94 8.33 -6.93
N LYS A 58 -12.31 8.78 -8.02
CA LYS A 58 -12.90 8.74 -9.36
C LYS A 58 -12.97 7.32 -9.92
N SER A 59 -11.90 6.53 -9.76
CA SER A 59 -11.78 5.22 -10.39
C SER A 59 -12.54 4.13 -9.66
N ALA A 60 -12.61 4.19 -8.32
CA ALA A 60 -13.28 3.17 -7.52
C ALA A 60 -14.21 3.80 -6.45
N PRO A 61 -15.25 4.56 -6.85
CA PRO A 61 -16.12 5.25 -5.90
C PRO A 61 -16.83 4.30 -4.93
N TYR A 62 -17.12 3.06 -5.35
CA TYR A 62 -17.75 2.03 -4.53
C TYR A 62 -16.86 1.53 -3.37
N ALA A 63 -15.55 1.78 -3.42
CA ALA A 63 -14.59 1.32 -2.41
C ALA A 63 -14.38 2.32 -1.27
N TYR A 64 -15.03 3.49 -1.31
CA TYR A 64 -14.84 4.54 -0.32
C TYR A 64 -16.16 5.14 0.14
N SER A 65 -16.25 5.44 1.43
CA SER A 65 -17.36 6.22 2.01
C SER A 65 -17.30 7.71 1.67
N SER A 66 -16.19 8.17 1.08
CA SER A 66 -16.01 9.56 0.61
C SER A 66 -16.19 9.63 -0.89
N THR A 67 -16.66 10.77 -1.41
CA THR A 67 -16.90 10.95 -2.85
C THR A 67 -15.92 11.92 -3.49
N LEU A 68 -15.77 11.81 -4.81
CA LEU A 68 -14.97 12.74 -5.61
C LEU A 68 -15.53 14.15 -5.51
N GLU A 69 -16.84 14.33 -5.65
CA GLU A 69 -17.52 15.63 -5.64
C GLU A 69 -17.26 16.37 -4.32
N ARG A 70 -17.39 15.65 -3.20
CA ARG A 70 -17.11 16.22 -1.87
C ARG A 70 -15.63 16.55 -1.71
N THR A 71 -14.76 15.65 -2.16
CA THR A 71 -13.31 15.78 -1.89
C THR A 71 -12.64 16.80 -2.78
N ALA A 72 -13.10 16.97 -4.03
CA ALA A 72 -12.58 17.95 -4.99
C ALA A 72 -12.85 19.39 -4.52
N LEU A 73 -13.95 19.62 -3.80
CA LEU A 73 -14.33 20.93 -3.25
C LEU A 73 -13.60 21.30 -1.95
N HIS A 74 -12.77 20.42 -1.40
CA HIS A 74 -12.02 20.74 -0.19
C HIS A 74 -11.11 21.96 -0.40
N THR A 75 -11.22 22.93 0.52
CA THR A 75 -10.38 24.12 0.54
C THR A 75 -8.94 23.77 0.91
N LYS A 76 -8.01 24.70 0.66
CA LYS A 76 -6.61 24.55 1.12
C LYS A 76 -6.53 24.25 2.62
N GLN A 77 -7.32 24.95 3.43
CA GLN A 77 -7.37 24.75 4.88
C GLN A 77 -7.83 23.34 5.26
N GLN A 78 -8.81 22.77 4.56
CA GLN A 78 -9.28 21.40 4.82
C GLN A 78 -8.21 20.36 4.44
N TRP A 79 -7.46 20.59 3.36
CA TRP A 79 -6.31 19.74 3.02
C TRP A 79 -5.15 19.88 4.01
N ASP A 80 -4.86 21.10 4.46
CA ASP A 80 -3.88 21.38 5.50
C ASP A 80 -4.26 20.69 6.81
N ALA A 81 -5.55 20.70 7.18
CA ALA A 81 -6.04 20.01 8.38
C ALA A 81 -5.88 18.48 8.28
N ARG A 82 -6.18 17.89 7.11
CA ARG A 82 -5.94 16.47 6.85
C ARG A 82 -4.46 16.12 6.94
N TRP A 83 -3.60 16.94 6.34
CA TRP A 83 -2.15 16.79 6.47
C TRP A 83 -1.73 16.87 7.95
N ALA A 84 -2.28 17.81 8.72
CA ALA A 84 -1.94 18.01 10.12
C ALA A 84 -2.55 16.99 11.08
N TRP A 85 -3.40 16.06 10.63
CA TRP A 85 -4.00 15.07 11.53
C TRP A 85 -2.93 14.27 12.29
N PRO A 86 -2.98 14.24 13.63
CA PRO A 86 -2.01 13.49 14.42
C PRO A 86 -2.17 11.99 14.11
N ASN A 87 -1.09 11.22 14.28
CA ASN A 87 -1.14 9.77 14.20
C ASN A 87 -1.67 9.26 12.84
N VAL A 88 -1.35 9.97 11.74
CA VAL A 88 -1.70 9.55 10.38
C VAL A 88 -0.42 9.43 9.58
N GLN A 89 -0.23 8.30 8.91
CA GLN A 89 0.91 8.04 8.03
C GLN A 89 0.39 7.65 6.64
N HIS A 90 1.00 8.20 5.59
CA HIS A 90 0.62 7.89 4.21
C HIS A 90 1.73 7.05 3.57
N PHE A 91 1.43 5.78 3.32
CA PHE A 91 2.27 4.88 2.55
C PHE A 91 1.92 5.00 1.08
N ILE A 92 2.95 5.05 0.24
CA ILE A 92 2.83 5.10 -1.22
C ILE A 92 3.79 4.10 -1.85
N ALA A 93 3.38 3.50 -2.96
CA ALA A 93 4.29 2.85 -3.89
C ALA A 93 4.52 3.78 -5.08
N LEU A 94 5.78 4.05 -5.36
CA LEU A 94 6.24 4.85 -6.49
C LEU A 94 6.76 3.90 -7.56
N LEU A 95 6.31 4.05 -8.79
CA LEU A 95 6.91 3.39 -9.94
C LEU A 95 8.37 3.87 -10.09
N ASP A 96 9.30 2.93 -10.19
CA ASP A 96 10.67 3.24 -10.57
C ASP A 96 10.64 3.61 -12.06
N ALA A 97 10.75 4.90 -12.38
CA ALA A 97 10.65 5.34 -13.77
C ALA A 97 11.68 4.58 -14.65
N PRO A 98 11.28 4.00 -15.80
CA PRO A 98 12.22 3.91 -16.91
C PRO A 98 12.63 5.34 -17.28
N ALA A 99 13.87 5.54 -17.72
CA ALA A 99 14.50 6.83 -17.96
C ALA A 99 13.78 7.78 -18.98
N ASP A 100 12.61 7.40 -19.48
CA ASP A 100 11.91 8.00 -20.63
C ASP A 100 10.47 8.46 -20.33
N ILE A 101 10.07 8.61 -19.06
CA ILE A 101 8.78 9.25 -18.74
C ILE A 101 8.94 10.77 -18.90
N THR A 102 8.50 11.27 -20.05
CA THR A 102 8.51 12.71 -20.43
C THR A 102 7.29 13.49 -19.92
N SER A 103 6.44 12.90 -19.08
CA SER A 103 5.21 13.55 -18.60
C SER A 103 5.40 14.11 -17.19
N GLU A 104 5.54 15.44 -17.08
CA GLU A 104 5.65 16.17 -15.80
C GLU A 104 4.36 16.13 -14.97
N THR A 105 3.25 15.58 -15.50
CA THR A 105 1.90 15.71 -14.93
C THR A 105 1.35 14.44 -14.27
N GLU A 106 1.92 13.27 -14.54
CA GLU A 106 1.49 12.02 -13.93
C GLU A 106 2.37 11.70 -12.72
N THR A 107 1.75 11.66 -11.54
CA THR A 107 2.46 11.29 -10.32
C THR A 107 2.90 9.83 -10.45
N ASN A 108 4.17 9.50 -10.20
CA ASN A 108 4.65 8.10 -10.19
C ASN A 108 4.03 7.25 -9.06
N ILE A 109 3.10 7.78 -8.27
CA ILE A 109 2.34 7.02 -7.28
C ILE A 109 1.40 6.06 -8.02
N ILE A 110 1.57 4.76 -7.81
CA ILE A 110 0.75 3.69 -8.39
C ILE A 110 -0.12 2.98 -7.35
N SER A 111 0.15 3.20 -6.06
CA SER A 111 -0.63 2.65 -4.96
C SER A 111 -0.44 3.49 -3.70
N ALA A 112 -1.46 3.55 -2.86
CA ALA A 112 -1.36 4.19 -1.56
C ALA A 112 -2.22 3.50 -0.50
N LEU A 113 -1.86 3.76 0.76
CA LEU A 113 -2.55 3.35 1.96
C LEU A 113 -2.37 4.43 3.03
N THR A 114 -3.42 4.71 3.79
CA THR A 114 -3.36 5.58 4.97
C THR A 114 -3.45 4.75 6.24
N LEU A 115 -2.42 4.79 7.07
CA LEU A 115 -2.42 4.18 8.39
C LEU A 115 -2.76 5.25 9.43
N ARG A 116 -3.63 4.93 10.37
CA ARG A 116 -3.96 5.79 11.50
C ARG A 116 -3.66 5.06 12.81
N GLY A 117 -3.13 5.78 13.79
CA GLY A 117 -2.78 5.25 15.09
C GLY A 117 -1.35 5.62 15.53
N PRO A 118 -0.94 5.13 16.71
CA PRO A 118 -1.72 4.22 17.56
C PRO A 118 -2.88 4.97 18.24
N PHE A 119 -3.97 4.24 18.49
CA PHE A 119 -5.10 4.67 19.32
C PHE A 119 -5.23 3.77 20.54
N PRO A 120 -5.65 4.28 21.71
CA PRO A 120 -5.86 3.43 22.88
C PRO A 120 -7.09 2.55 22.68
N THR A 121 -7.02 1.27 23.05
CA THR A 121 -8.17 0.36 22.98
C THR A 121 -9.31 0.75 23.94
N ALA A 122 -9.03 1.59 24.93
CA ALA A 122 -10.04 2.19 25.80
C ALA A 122 -11.07 3.04 25.05
N ASP A 123 -10.74 3.53 23.86
CA ASP A 123 -11.67 4.30 23.01
C ASP A 123 -12.66 3.40 22.25
N LEU A 124 -12.47 2.08 22.28
CA LEU A 124 -13.36 1.12 21.63
C LEU A 124 -14.58 0.85 22.52
N THR A 125 -15.75 1.25 22.03
CA THR A 125 -17.01 1.14 22.78
C THR A 125 -17.84 -0.09 22.42
N SER A 126 -17.59 -0.71 21.26
CA SER A 126 -18.35 -1.87 20.81
C SER A 126 -17.91 -3.16 21.53
N PRO A 127 -18.85 -3.99 22.01
CA PRO A 127 -18.50 -5.25 22.68
C PRO A 127 -17.91 -6.30 21.72
N VAL A 128 -18.00 -6.10 20.39
CA VAL A 128 -17.44 -7.02 19.38
C VAL A 128 -15.93 -7.19 19.55
N TRP A 129 -15.24 -6.13 19.98
CA TRP A 129 -13.79 -6.15 20.21
C TRP A 129 -13.38 -7.15 21.29
N CYS A 130 -14.19 -7.33 22.34
CA CYS A 130 -13.89 -8.33 23.38
C CYS A 130 -13.97 -9.77 22.86
N GLN A 131 -14.80 -10.03 21.83
CA GLN A 131 -14.96 -11.37 21.24
C GLN A 131 -13.81 -11.73 20.31
N LEU A 132 -12.92 -10.77 20.05
CA LEU A 132 -12.00 -10.80 18.94
C LEU A 132 -10.55 -11.16 19.26
N GLY A 133 -10.32 -11.66 20.46
CA GLY A 133 -8.97 -11.96 20.90
C GLY A 133 -8.06 -10.72 21.04
N VAL A 134 -8.59 -9.50 20.88
CA VAL A 134 -7.87 -8.23 21.14
C VAL A 134 -7.74 -7.96 22.65
N ALA A 135 -8.26 -8.85 23.49
CA ALA A 135 -8.03 -8.80 24.94
C ALA A 135 -6.52 -8.74 25.22
N GLY A 136 -6.11 -7.77 26.04
CA GLY A 136 -4.71 -7.48 26.34
C GLY A 136 -4.03 -6.52 25.36
N CYS A 137 -4.66 -6.15 24.23
CA CYS A 137 -4.14 -5.10 23.37
C CYS A 137 -4.33 -3.73 24.04
N LEU A 138 -3.24 -2.98 24.18
CA LEU A 138 -3.28 -1.61 24.73
C LEU A 138 -3.61 -0.57 23.66
N THR A 139 -3.20 -0.85 22.42
CA THR A 139 -3.38 0.03 21.28
C THR A 139 -3.97 -0.71 20.08
N TYR A 140 -4.52 0.07 19.16
CA TYR A 140 -4.91 -0.40 17.84
C TYR A 140 -4.55 0.61 16.75
N TRP A 141 -4.59 0.13 15.52
CA TRP A 141 -4.27 0.88 14.31
C TRP A 141 -5.37 0.70 13.27
N GLU A 142 -5.60 1.70 12.43
CA GLU A 142 -6.59 1.62 11.36
C GLU A 142 -5.93 1.74 9.99
N VAL A 143 -6.14 0.74 9.16
CA VAL A 143 -5.80 0.81 7.75
C VAL A 143 -6.97 1.39 6.98
N ASN A 144 -6.70 2.45 6.21
CA ASN A 144 -7.70 3.22 5.50
C ASN A 144 -7.23 3.59 4.09
N ALA A 145 -8.19 3.87 3.21
CA ALA A 145 -7.96 4.42 1.87
C ALA A 145 -6.90 3.65 1.06
N VAL A 146 -7.03 2.32 1.01
CA VAL A 146 -6.14 1.44 0.24
C VAL A 146 -6.53 1.48 -1.23
N PHE A 147 -5.56 1.71 -2.11
CA PHE A 147 -5.77 1.69 -3.56
C PHE A 147 -4.52 1.27 -4.31
N THR A 148 -4.73 0.59 -5.43
CA THR A 148 -3.72 0.38 -6.46
C THR A 148 -4.37 0.68 -7.81
N ASP A 149 -3.67 1.47 -8.63
CA ASP A 149 -4.05 1.74 -10.01
C ASP A 149 -4.26 0.41 -10.76
N GLU A 150 -5.28 0.36 -11.61
CA GLU A 150 -5.75 -0.88 -12.26
C GLU A 150 -4.65 -1.63 -13.00
N GLU A 151 -3.79 -0.88 -13.71
CA GLU A 151 -2.65 -1.42 -14.45
C GLU A 151 -1.64 -2.16 -13.56
N TYR A 152 -1.55 -1.81 -12.28
CA TYR A 152 -0.58 -2.36 -11.33
C TYR A 152 -1.22 -3.32 -10.30
N ARG A 153 -2.52 -3.61 -10.44
CA ARG A 153 -3.21 -4.59 -9.57
C ARG A 153 -2.68 -5.99 -9.82
N ARG A 154 -2.81 -6.85 -8.80
CA ARG A 154 -2.38 -8.27 -8.82
C ARG A 154 -0.87 -8.49 -9.05
N MET A 155 -0.07 -7.43 -9.13
CA MET A 155 1.39 -7.49 -9.16
C MET A 155 2.03 -7.56 -7.76
N GLY A 156 1.23 -7.50 -6.69
CA GLY A 156 1.71 -7.56 -5.30
C GLY A 156 2.06 -6.22 -4.67
N VAL A 157 1.77 -5.09 -5.34
CA VAL A 157 2.08 -3.74 -4.84
C VAL A 157 1.41 -3.47 -3.49
N ALA A 158 0.08 -3.67 -3.38
CA ALA A 158 -0.66 -3.44 -2.13
C ALA A 158 -0.21 -4.38 -1.00
N SER A 159 0.08 -5.66 -1.31
CA SER A 159 0.63 -6.59 -0.32
C SER A 159 1.98 -6.13 0.20
N SER A 160 2.84 -5.61 -0.68
CA SER A 160 4.14 -5.07 -0.29
C SER A 160 4.00 -3.86 0.64
N ILE A 161 3.03 -2.97 0.38
CA ILE A 161 2.74 -1.85 1.29
C ILE A 161 2.25 -2.36 2.65
N MET A 162 1.36 -3.35 2.68
CA MET A 162 0.87 -3.95 3.92
C MET A 162 1.99 -4.58 4.76
N ASP A 163 2.97 -5.21 4.13
CA ASP A 163 4.13 -5.76 4.83
C ASP A 163 4.95 -4.65 5.51
N GLU A 164 5.13 -3.50 4.85
CA GLU A 164 5.80 -2.33 5.46
C GLU A 164 4.97 -1.71 6.60
N VAL A 165 3.64 -1.67 6.47
CA VAL A 165 2.73 -1.25 7.54
C VAL A 165 2.88 -2.15 8.76
N VAL A 166 2.88 -3.47 8.57
CA VAL A 166 3.01 -4.45 9.67
C VAL A 166 4.36 -4.31 10.36
N LYS A 167 5.45 -4.14 9.59
CA LYS A 167 6.79 -3.89 10.16
C LYS A 167 6.78 -2.64 11.03
N LEU A 168 6.20 -1.54 10.55
CA LEU A 168 6.12 -0.29 11.29
C LEU A 168 5.29 -0.45 12.57
N VAL A 169 4.08 -1.02 12.47
CA VAL A 169 3.20 -1.21 13.63
C VAL A 169 3.86 -2.10 14.68
N THR A 170 4.52 -3.18 14.27
CA THR A 170 5.24 -4.09 15.18
C THR A 170 6.38 -3.36 15.89
N ALA A 171 7.14 -2.54 15.15
CA ALA A 171 8.25 -1.76 15.71
C ALA A 171 7.76 -0.67 16.67
N GLU A 172 6.72 0.08 16.30
CA GLU A 172 6.14 1.16 17.14
C GLU A 172 5.45 0.61 18.39
N SER A 173 4.95 -0.62 18.35
CA SER A 173 4.34 -1.27 19.52
C SER A 173 5.38 -1.82 20.50
N GLY A 174 6.67 -1.86 20.14
CA GLY A 174 7.73 -2.31 21.06
C GLY A 174 7.59 -3.77 21.52
N GLY A 175 6.85 -4.60 20.77
CA GLY A 175 6.52 -5.98 21.15
C GLY A 175 5.28 -6.11 22.05
N GLU A 176 4.66 -5.01 22.48
CA GLU A 176 3.36 -5.04 23.16
C GLU A 176 2.28 -5.55 22.21
N LYS A 177 1.31 -6.26 22.78
CA LYS A 177 0.16 -6.76 22.03
C LYS A 177 -0.65 -5.58 21.46
N THR A 178 -0.88 -5.60 20.16
CA THR A 178 -1.66 -4.59 19.44
C THR A 178 -2.50 -5.27 18.36
N PHE A 179 -3.33 -4.50 17.66
CA PHE A 179 -4.00 -5.01 16.48
C PHE A 179 -4.21 -3.92 15.44
N MET A 180 -4.36 -4.35 14.18
CA MET A 180 -4.80 -3.50 13.09
C MET A 180 -6.26 -3.83 12.77
N ARG A 181 -7.04 -2.82 12.40
CA ARG A 181 -8.39 -2.96 11.87
C ARG A 181 -8.55 -2.24 10.55
N LEU A 182 -9.56 -2.64 9.78
CA LEU A 182 -10.01 -1.95 8.58
C LEU A 182 -11.49 -2.22 8.33
N GLY A 183 -12.15 -1.30 7.64
CA GLY A 183 -13.50 -1.47 7.10
C GLY A 183 -13.46 -1.71 5.60
N VAL A 184 -14.38 -2.54 5.11
CA VAL A 184 -14.53 -2.92 3.70
C VAL A 184 -16.00 -2.83 3.33
N LEU A 185 -16.33 -1.95 2.40
CA LEU A 185 -17.71 -1.83 1.92
C LEU A 185 -18.18 -3.12 1.24
N GLU A 186 -19.48 -3.40 1.34
CA GLU A 186 -20.11 -4.55 0.70
C GLU A 186 -19.83 -4.57 -0.82
N GLY A 187 -19.59 -5.75 -1.40
CA GLY A 187 -19.28 -5.91 -2.82
C GLY A 187 -17.84 -5.61 -3.22
N ASN A 188 -16.91 -5.51 -2.25
CA ASN A 188 -15.48 -5.34 -2.52
C ASN A 188 -14.69 -6.61 -2.17
N GLU A 189 -15.01 -7.71 -2.84
CA GLU A 189 -14.41 -9.02 -2.61
C GLU A 189 -12.91 -9.06 -2.95
N GLU A 190 -12.45 -8.21 -3.88
CA GLU A 190 -11.03 -8.09 -4.21
C GLU A 190 -10.22 -7.54 -3.03
N ALA A 191 -10.74 -6.53 -2.33
CA ALA A 191 -10.09 -5.99 -1.14
C ALA A 191 -10.10 -7.01 0.00
N VAL A 192 -11.23 -7.70 0.21
CA VAL A 192 -11.33 -8.81 1.16
C VAL A 192 -10.24 -9.87 0.91
N ALA A 193 -10.10 -10.35 -0.33
CA ALA A 193 -9.11 -11.36 -0.67
C ALA A 193 -7.68 -10.87 -0.46
N LEU A 194 -7.41 -9.58 -0.67
CA LEU A 194 -6.13 -8.97 -0.31
C LEU A 194 -5.91 -9.00 1.21
N TYR A 195 -6.90 -8.58 2.00
CA TYR A 195 -6.78 -8.48 3.45
C TYR A 195 -6.62 -9.84 4.12
N GLU A 196 -7.38 -10.85 3.68
CA GLU A 196 -7.21 -12.25 4.11
C GLU A 196 -5.81 -12.77 3.80
N LYS A 197 -5.30 -12.51 2.59
CA LYS A 197 -3.94 -12.89 2.19
C LYS A 197 -2.87 -12.27 3.09
N VAL A 198 -3.08 -11.03 3.53
CA VAL A 198 -2.17 -10.35 4.47
C VAL A 198 -2.58 -10.56 5.93
N GLY A 199 -3.36 -11.60 6.25
CA GLY A 199 -3.59 -12.06 7.62
C GLY A 199 -4.62 -11.28 8.43
N PHE A 200 -5.46 -10.45 7.80
CA PHE A 200 -6.68 -9.99 8.44
C PHE A 200 -7.69 -11.13 8.45
N VAL A 201 -8.31 -11.34 9.58
CA VAL A 201 -9.29 -12.39 9.83
C VAL A 201 -10.60 -11.79 10.31
N ASP A 202 -11.61 -12.65 10.36
CA ASP A 202 -12.87 -12.46 11.07
C ASP A 202 -13.67 -11.21 10.61
N LYS A 203 -14.74 -11.45 9.85
CA LYS A 203 -15.61 -10.39 9.32
C LYS A 203 -16.81 -10.21 10.25
N TRP A 204 -17.02 -9.00 10.75
CA TRP A 204 -18.30 -8.58 11.35
C TRP A 204 -18.87 -7.43 10.57
N PRO A 205 -20.21 -7.25 10.61
CA PRO A 205 -20.82 -6.04 10.12
C PRO A 205 -20.14 -4.81 10.71
N ASP A 206 -19.78 -3.87 9.86
CA ASP A 206 -19.36 -2.54 10.29
C ASP A 206 -20.50 -1.88 11.09
N ASP A 207 -20.18 -1.02 12.06
CA ASP A 207 -21.15 -0.33 12.92
C ASP A 207 -22.16 0.49 12.11
N ASP A 208 -21.76 0.96 10.92
CA ASP A 208 -22.58 1.71 9.97
C ASP A 208 -23.43 0.81 9.03
N GLY A 209 -23.32 -0.52 9.12
CA GLY A 209 -24.11 -1.49 8.38
C GLY A 209 -23.86 -1.56 6.86
N GLY A 210 -22.83 -0.87 6.36
CA GLY A 210 -22.51 -0.76 4.92
C GLY A 210 -21.39 -1.70 4.43
N GLY A 211 -20.93 -2.62 5.27
CA GLY A 211 -19.78 -3.47 4.96
C GLY A 211 -19.34 -4.34 6.12
N TRP A 212 -18.06 -4.70 6.08
CA TRP A 212 -17.40 -5.58 7.03
C TRP A 212 -16.20 -4.88 7.65
N GLU A 213 -16.01 -5.01 8.96
CA GLU A 213 -14.71 -4.77 9.55
C GLU A 213 -13.91 -6.08 9.64
N MET A 214 -12.59 -5.97 9.59
CA MET A 214 -11.65 -7.09 9.73
C MET A 214 -10.50 -6.68 10.64
N VAL A 215 -9.91 -7.64 11.36
CA VAL A 215 -8.76 -7.38 12.25
C VAL A 215 -7.56 -8.27 11.97
N ARG A 216 -6.38 -7.78 12.33
CA ARG A 216 -5.15 -8.55 12.40
C ARG A 216 -4.46 -8.28 13.73
N LEU A 217 -4.37 -9.30 14.58
CA LEU A 217 -3.59 -9.25 15.82
C LEU A 217 -2.09 -9.23 15.52
N LEU A 218 -1.33 -8.47 16.30
CA LEU A 218 0.13 -8.38 16.23
C LEU A 218 0.71 -8.40 17.65
N GLY A 219 1.86 -9.05 17.81
CA GLY A 219 2.43 -9.38 19.12
C GLY A 219 1.86 -10.68 19.69
N ASP A 220 2.67 -11.40 20.45
CA ASP A 220 2.33 -12.67 21.12
C ASP A 220 1.85 -12.43 22.56
#